data_AF-A0A0F8ZAZ4-F1
#
_entry.id   AF-A0A0F8ZAZ4-F1
#
_cell.length_a   1.000
_cell.length_b   1.000
_cell.length_c   1.000
_cell.angle_alpha   90.00
_cell.angle_beta   90.00
_cell.angle_gamma   90.00
#
_symmetry.space_group_name_H-M   'P 1'
#
loop_
_entity.id
_entity.type
_entity.pdbx_description
1 polymer ?
#
loop_
_entity_poly.entity_id
_entity_poly.type
_entity_poly.pdbx_seq_one_letter_code
_entity_poly.pdbx_strand_id
1 'polypeptide(L)'
;AVPDQALALSQKHARLDALAREMDWSLLSLVSRGDTWFRDAEVITFFDALADGTLLDQFDTVLFYGAGSGGHAALSYALAAPFSRILAMSPLPSEGCDATTDRYAPAAENLAVAEHVFVPQDPAHADGTLGARNLMPLSCRHMGQKLEETLIDFGILDDVVCDAMDGVLTEAAFYRLLRARRDNTTYLRGLVARTIDADRPLLEALSVRNIAERLGRNRYARRFEKLREELAERGIAVPAGRRGDRP
;
A
#
# COMPACT_ATOMS: atom_id res chain seq x y z
N ALA A 1 -3.67 -13.78 18.97
CA ALA A 1 -3.50 -12.92 20.16
C ALA A 1 -4.10 -11.57 19.81
N VAL A 2 -5.00 -11.04 20.64
CA VAL A 2 -5.67 -9.73 20.44
C VAL A 2 -4.99 -8.74 21.39
N PRO A 3 -3.98 -7.95 20.96
CA PRO A 3 -3.29 -7.05 21.88
C PRO A 3 -3.86 -5.62 21.88
N ASP A 4 -4.78 -5.28 20.97
CA ASP A 4 -5.06 -3.86 20.64
C ASP A 4 -6.43 -3.32 21.08
N GLN A 5 -7.23 -4.09 21.84
CA GLN A 5 -8.55 -3.61 22.32
C GLN A 5 -8.52 -2.92 23.69
N ALA A 6 -7.42 -3.04 24.44
CA ALA A 6 -7.34 -2.56 25.83
C ALA A 6 -6.91 -1.09 25.96
N LEU A 7 -6.26 -0.51 24.95
CA LEU A 7 -5.85 0.89 24.98
C LEU A 7 -7.06 1.81 24.71
N ALA A 8 -7.17 2.91 25.44
CA ALA A 8 -8.10 3.96 25.06
C ALA A 8 -7.68 4.54 23.70
N LEU A 9 -8.63 4.78 22.79
CA LEU A 9 -8.32 5.34 21.47
C LEU A 9 -7.58 6.68 21.57
N SER A 10 -7.87 7.47 22.61
CA SER A 10 -7.21 8.73 22.92
C SER A 10 -5.71 8.61 23.26
N GLN A 11 -5.23 7.40 23.57
CA GLN A 11 -3.82 7.13 23.87
C GLN A 11 -3.07 6.53 22.66
N LYS A 12 -3.78 6.24 21.57
CA LYS A 12 -3.19 5.69 20.35
C LYS A 12 -2.59 6.83 19.54
N HIS A 13 -1.27 6.78 19.38
CA HIS A 13 -0.58 7.76 18.53
C HIS A 13 -0.87 7.41 17.07
N ALA A 14 -1.20 8.42 16.28
CA ALA A 14 -1.38 8.29 14.85
C ALA A 14 -0.10 7.78 14.20
N ARG A 15 -0.21 6.95 13.15
CA ARG A 15 0.95 6.33 12.49
C ARG A 15 1.97 7.36 12.02
N LEU A 16 1.50 8.51 11.53
CA LEU A 16 2.35 9.58 11.00
C LEU A 16 2.72 10.65 12.05
N ASP A 17 2.44 10.43 13.34
CA ASP A 17 2.70 11.44 14.39
C ASP A 17 4.19 11.85 14.49
N ALA A 18 5.11 10.88 14.41
CA ALA A 18 6.54 11.17 14.42
C ALA A 18 6.98 11.94 13.16
N LEU A 19 6.52 11.49 11.99
CA LEU A 19 6.83 12.13 10.71
C LEU A 19 6.28 13.55 10.64
N ALA A 20 5.04 13.77 11.08
CA ALA A 20 4.42 15.08 11.10
C ALA A 20 5.19 16.06 12.00
N ARG A 21 5.69 15.62 13.17
CA ARG A 21 6.55 16.45 14.02
C ARG A 21 7.91 16.75 13.38
N GLU A 22 8.50 15.77 12.70
CA GLU A 22 9.78 15.95 12.02
C GLU A 22 9.67 16.97 10.86
N MET A 23 8.56 16.91 10.12
CA MET A 23 8.30 17.77 8.96
C MET A 23 7.57 19.08 9.31
N ASP A 24 7.27 19.33 10.58
CA ASP A 24 6.48 20.47 11.07
C ASP A 24 5.09 20.58 10.42
N TRP A 25 4.43 19.44 10.22
CA TRP A 25 3.08 19.35 9.66
C TRP A 25 1.99 19.35 10.73
N SER A 26 0.83 19.90 10.38
CA SER A 26 -0.39 19.69 11.14
C SER A 26 -0.97 18.30 10.84
N LEU A 27 -1.38 17.57 11.89
CA LEU A 27 -1.92 16.22 11.77
C LEU A 27 -3.33 16.12 12.39
N LEU A 28 -4.32 15.81 11.56
CA LEU A 28 -5.65 15.40 11.97
C LEU A 28 -5.78 13.88 11.82
N SER A 29 -6.01 13.17 12.92
CA SER A 29 -6.13 11.71 12.91
C SER A 29 -7.50 11.25 13.37
N LEU A 30 -8.12 10.36 12.59
CA LEU A 30 -9.30 9.61 12.96
C LEU A 30 -8.88 8.19 13.34
N VAL A 31 -9.43 7.66 14.43
CA VAL A 31 -9.11 6.33 14.92
C VAL A 31 -10.40 5.59 15.25
N SER A 32 -10.53 4.36 14.78
CA SER A 32 -11.67 3.47 15.04
C SER A 32 -11.22 2.19 15.74
N ARG A 33 -12.18 1.45 16.29
CA ARG A 33 -12.00 0.05 16.67
C ARG A 33 -12.51 -0.84 15.53
N GLY A 34 -11.59 -1.54 14.87
CA GLY A 34 -11.91 -2.39 13.73
C GLY A 34 -12.23 -1.59 12.45
N ASP A 35 -12.67 -2.32 11.43
CA ASP A 35 -13.01 -1.75 10.13
C ASP A 35 -14.42 -1.16 10.18
N THR A 36 -14.51 0.16 10.29
CA THR A 36 -15.77 0.91 10.34
C THR A 36 -16.01 1.73 9.06
N TRP A 37 -15.05 1.67 8.13
CA TRP A 37 -14.98 2.53 6.94
C TRP A 37 -15.01 4.04 7.25
N PHE A 38 -14.96 4.42 8.53
CA PHE A 38 -15.16 5.77 9.03
C PHE A 38 -16.46 6.41 8.53
N ARG A 39 -17.54 5.63 8.47
CA ARG A 39 -18.87 6.05 7.95
C ARG A 39 -19.92 6.31 9.04
N ASP A 40 -19.51 6.37 10.31
CA ASP A 40 -20.43 6.76 11.39
C ASP A 40 -20.98 8.18 11.13
N ALA A 41 -22.25 8.42 11.48
CA ALA A 41 -22.93 9.68 11.23
C ALA A 41 -22.19 10.88 11.86
N GLU A 42 -21.56 10.67 13.02
CA GLU A 42 -20.76 11.71 13.68
C GLU A 42 -19.50 12.06 12.87
N VAL A 43 -18.86 11.07 12.23
CA VAL A 43 -17.70 11.28 11.37
C VAL A 43 -18.11 12.01 10.08
N ILE A 44 -19.23 11.62 9.49
CA ILE A 44 -19.78 12.29 8.30
C ILE A 44 -20.10 13.75 8.64
N THR A 45 -20.78 14.00 9.76
CA THR A 45 -21.11 15.36 10.24
C THR A 45 -19.85 16.20 10.48
N PHE A 46 -18.80 15.59 11.01
CA PHE A 46 -17.50 16.25 11.17
C PHE A 46 -16.91 16.69 9.83
N PHE A 47 -16.94 15.84 8.79
CA PHE A 47 -16.48 16.21 7.46
C PHE A 47 -17.39 17.21 6.74
N ASP A 48 -18.71 17.17 6.96
CA ASP A 48 -19.61 18.22 6.49
C ASP A 48 -19.23 19.58 7.09
N ALA A 49 -18.97 19.63 8.40
CA ALA A 49 -18.52 20.86 9.05
C ALA A 49 -17.15 21.35 8.55
N LEU A 50 -16.25 20.43 8.18
CA LEU A 50 -14.98 20.78 7.54
C LEU A 50 -15.17 21.34 6.13
N ALA A 51 -16.04 20.73 5.33
CA ALA A 51 -16.33 21.14 3.96
C ALA A 51 -17.07 22.49 3.90
N ASP A 52 -17.94 22.77 4.88
CA ASP A 52 -18.68 24.03 4.99
C ASP A 52 -17.88 25.14 5.70
N GLY A 53 -16.80 24.75 6.39
CA GLY A 53 -15.90 25.66 7.11
C GLY A 53 -14.70 26.12 6.28
N THR A 54 -13.81 26.88 6.90
CA THR A 54 -12.56 27.39 6.29
C THR A 54 -11.31 26.85 7.00
N LEU A 55 -11.43 25.73 7.73
CA LEU A 55 -10.28 25.17 8.45
C LEU A 55 -9.21 24.69 7.46
N LEU A 56 -9.63 23.92 6.45
CA LEU A 56 -8.71 23.32 5.49
C LEU A 56 -8.17 24.34 4.47
N ASP A 57 -8.91 25.43 4.25
CA ASP A 57 -8.46 26.57 3.41
C ASP A 57 -7.21 27.28 3.95
N GLN A 58 -6.86 27.06 5.22
CA GLN A 58 -5.66 27.64 5.83
C GLN A 58 -4.38 26.86 5.46
N PHE A 59 -4.49 25.73 4.76
CA PHE A 59 -3.38 24.89 4.38
C PHE A 59 -3.16 24.94 2.88
N ASP A 60 -1.93 25.23 2.46
CA ASP A 60 -1.54 25.21 1.04
C ASP A 60 -1.62 23.81 0.44
N THR A 61 -1.49 22.77 1.26
CA THR A 61 -1.51 21.38 0.83
C THR A 61 -2.16 20.50 1.90
N VAL A 62 -3.08 19.64 1.45
CA VAL A 62 -3.77 18.65 2.29
C VAL A 62 -3.54 17.27 1.67
N LEU A 63 -3.09 16.31 2.48
CA LEU A 63 -2.96 14.91 2.10
C LEU A 63 -3.92 14.06 2.93
N PHE A 64 -4.89 13.42 2.27
CA PHE A 64 -5.67 12.34 2.87
C PHE A 64 -4.87 11.04 2.81
N TYR A 65 -4.68 10.39 3.95
CA TYR A 65 -3.86 9.19 4.08
C TYR A 65 -4.63 8.09 4.81
N GLY A 66 -4.52 6.85 4.33
CA GLY A 66 -4.98 5.70 5.09
C GLY A 66 -4.75 4.35 4.39
N ALA A 67 -4.91 3.27 5.17
CA ALA A 67 -4.85 1.90 4.67
C ALA A 67 -6.12 1.11 5.01
N GLY A 68 -6.50 0.15 4.17
CA GLY A 68 -7.68 -0.69 4.43
C GLY A 68 -8.96 0.15 4.57
N SER A 69 -9.65 0.06 5.72
CA SER A 69 -10.82 0.90 6.04
C SER A 69 -10.47 2.39 6.14
N GLY A 70 -9.27 2.75 6.60
CA GLY A 70 -8.77 4.13 6.55
C GLY A 70 -8.43 4.57 5.12
N GLY A 71 -7.99 3.64 4.26
CA GLY A 71 -7.77 3.91 2.84
C GLY A 71 -9.08 4.20 2.11
N HIS A 72 -10.16 3.49 2.48
CA HIS A 72 -11.50 3.83 2.05
C HIS A 72 -11.90 5.24 2.50
N ALA A 73 -11.72 5.58 3.77
CA ALA A 73 -12.05 6.91 4.30
C ALA A 73 -11.28 8.03 3.57
N ALA A 74 -10.00 7.82 3.28
CA ALA A 74 -9.17 8.76 2.53
C ALA A 74 -9.73 9.05 1.13
N LEU A 75 -10.34 8.06 0.47
CA LEU A 75 -11.03 8.23 -0.80
C LEU A 75 -12.39 8.91 -0.64
N SER A 76 -13.16 8.54 0.38
CA SER A 76 -14.54 8.99 0.59
C SER A 76 -14.65 10.48 0.88
N TYR A 77 -13.71 11.04 1.67
CA TYR A 77 -13.78 12.42 2.13
C TYR A 77 -13.03 13.44 1.25
N ALA A 78 -12.70 13.08 0.01
CA ALA A 78 -12.03 13.96 -0.96
C ALA A 78 -12.73 15.33 -1.13
N LEU A 79 -14.08 15.35 -1.06
CA LEU A 79 -14.88 16.57 -1.19
C LEU A 79 -14.65 17.59 -0.06
N ALA A 80 -14.15 17.17 1.11
CA ALA A 80 -13.91 18.08 2.22
C ALA A 80 -12.68 18.98 2.00
N ALA A 81 -11.78 18.61 1.09
CA ALA A 81 -10.66 19.45 0.66
C ALA A 81 -10.43 19.29 -0.84
N PRO A 82 -11.09 20.11 -1.68
CA PRO A 82 -10.75 20.19 -3.10
C PRO A 82 -9.27 20.50 -3.31
N PHE A 83 -8.69 19.99 -4.39
CA PHE A 83 -7.26 20.07 -4.71
C PHE A 83 -6.32 19.38 -3.70
N SER A 84 -6.86 18.60 -2.75
CA SER A 84 -6.06 17.72 -1.90
C SER A 84 -5.39 16.60 -2.69
N ARG A 85 -4.39 15.97 -2.09
CA ARG A 85 -3.79 14.72 -2.56
C ARG A 85 -4.32 13.57 -1.71
N ILE A 86 -4.40 12.38 -2.28
CA ILE A 86 -4.91 11.19 -1.60
C ILE A 86 -3.92 10.05 -1.75
N LEU A 87 -3.49 9.45 -0.64
CA LEU A 87 -2.69 8.23 -0.60
C LEU A 87 -3.50 7.13 0.12
N ALA A 88 -4.19 6.31 -0.67
CA ALA A 88 -5.05 5.24 -0.18
C ALA A 88 -4.44 3.86 -0.45
N MET A 89 -3.92 3.23 0.60
CA MET A 89 -3.21 1.95 0.50
C MET A 89 -4.14 0.75 0.71
N SER A 90 -4.23 -0.13 -0.27
CA SER A 90 -5.12 -1.30 -0.27
C SER A 90 -6.50 -0.95 0.31
N PRO A 91 -7.19 0.07 -0.22
CA PRO A 91 -8.45 0.54 0.34
C PRO A 91 -9.47 -0.60 0.33
N LEU A 92 -10.20 -0.77 1.43
CA LEU A 92 -11.28 -1.75 1.46
C LEU A 92 -12.43 -1.29 0.55
N PRO A 93 -13.11 -2.21 -0.14
CA PRO A 93 -14.32 -1.89 -0.91
C PRO A 93 -15.37 -1.29 0.03
N SER A 94 -16.20 -0.40 -0.49
CA SER A 94 -17.34 0.11 0.26
C SER A 94 -18.33 -1.02 0.58
N GLU A 95 -18.59 -1.29 1.86
CA GLU A 95 -19.78 -2.05 2.23
C GLU A 95 -21.00 -1.11 2.21
N GLY A 96 -21.95 -1.37 1.30
CA GLY A 96 -23.26 -0.71 1.32
C GLY A 96 -23.30 0.79 0.98
N CYS A 97 -22.23 1.38 0.45
CA CYS A 97 -22.26 2.78 -0.01
C CYS A 97 -22.80 2.84 -1.45
N ASP A 98 -23.98 3.43 -1.61
CA ASP A 98 -24.55 3.75 -2.92
C ASP A 98 -24.18 5.20 -3.28
N ALA A 99 -23.34 5.37 -4.31
CA ALA A 99 -22.89 6.67 -4.78
C ALA A 99 -24.02 7.62 -5.22
N THR A 100 -25.23 7.11 -5.45
CA THR A 100 -26.40 7.93 -5.79
C THR A 100 -27.07 8.57 -4.57
N THR A 101 -26.83 8.04 -3.37
CA THR A 101 -27.45 8.53 -2.13
C THR A 101 -26.43 9.08 -1.13
N ASP A 102 -25.16 8.71 -1.30
CA ASP A 102 -24.08 9.05 -0.39
C ASP A 102 -23.15 10.10 -1.00
N ARG A 103 -23.20 11.32 -0.42
CA ARG A 103 -22.35 12.46 -0.81
C ARG A 103 -20.86 12.09 -0.82
N TYR A 104 -20.41 11.27 0.12
CA TYR A 104 -19.01 10.92 0.31
C TYR A 104 -18.66 9.54 -0.22
N ALA A 105 -19.47 8.97 -1.12
CA ALA A 105 -19.07 7.74 -1.79
C ALA A 105 -17.74 7.96 -2.55
N PRO A 106 -16.81 7.00 -2.55
CA PRO A 106 -15.55 7.08 -3.28
C PRO A 106 -15.78 6.85 -4.79
N ALA A 107 -16.64 7.67 -5.39
CA ALA A 107 -17.00 7.67 -6.80
C ALA A 107 -16.00 8.48 -7.64
N ALA A 108 -15.95 8.21 -8.95
CA ALA A 108 -15.01 8.87 -9.86
C ALA A 108 -15.21 10.39 -9.90
N GLU A 109 -16.46 10.84 -9.81
CA GLU A 109 -16.86 12.25 -9.80
C GLU A 109 -16.35 12.96 -8.56
N ASN A 110 -16.49 12.33 -7.39
CA ASN A 110 -16.04 12.88 -6.12
C ASN A 110 -14.52 12.91 -6.04
N LEU A 111 -13.84 11.87 -6.51
CA LEU A 111 -12.37 11.81 -6.52
C LEU A 111 -11.74 12.80 -7.50
N ALA A 112 -12.47 13.25 -8.53
CA ALA A 112 -11.97 14.20 -9.51
C ALA A 112 -11.68 15.60 -8.95
N VAL A 113 -12.17 15.92 -7.74
CA VAL A 113 -11.84 17.19 -7.07
C VAL A 113 -10.43 17.22 -6.50
N ALA A 114 -9.83 16.05 -6.24
CA ALA A 114 -8.46 15.95 -5.75
C ALA A 114 -7.46 16.29 -6.87
N GLU A 115 -6.27 16.75 -6.50
CA GLU A 115 -5.18 16.95 -7.45
C GLU A 115 -4.64 15.60 -7.95
N HIS A 116 -4.33 14.69 -7.02
CA HIS A 116 -3.80 13.36 -7.31
C HIS A 116 -4.36 12.30 -6.35
N VAL A 117 -4.70 11.13 -6.89
CA VAL A 117 -5.16 9.98 -6.10
C VAL A 117 -4.22 8.80 -6.32
N PHE A 118 -3.36 8.51 -5.35
CA PHE A 118 -2.44 7.40 -5.35
C PHE A 118 -3.07 6.19 -4.69
N VAL A 119 -3.13 5.06 -5.41
CA VAL A 119 -3.70 3.80 -4.88
C VAL A 119 -2.70 2.66 -5.00
N PRO A 120 -1.75 2.56 -4.06
CA PRO A 120 -0.94 1.36 -3.86
C PRO A 120 -1.81 0.18 -3.44
N GLN A 121 -1.84 -0.90 -4.22
CA GLN A 121 -2.57 -2.12 -3.86
C GLN A 121 -2.01 -3.35 -4.57
N ASP A 122 -2.17 -4.53 -3.94
CA ASP A 122 -1.88 -5.79 -4.61
C ASP A 122 -3.00 -6.12 -5.61
N PRO A 123 -2.72 -6.27 -6.92
CA PRO A 123 -3.76 -6.56 -7.92
C PRO A 123 -4.56 -7.84 -7.64
N ALA A 124 -4.01 -8.78 -6.85
CA ALA A 124 -4.74 -9.99 -6.45
C ALA A 124 -5.88 -9.73 -5.45
N HIS A 125 -5.88 -8.55 -4.81
CA HIS A 125 -6.86 -8.13 -3.82
C HIS A 125 -7.54 -6.80 -4.23
N ALA A 126 -7.34 -6.36 -5.47
CA ALA A 126 -7.98 -5.16 -5.97
C ALA A 126 -9.47 -5.46 -6.24
N ASP A 127 -10.36 -4.72 -5.59
CA ASP A 127 -11.81 -4.96 -5.67
C ASP A 127 -12.52 -4.03 -6.66
N GLY A 128 -11.89 -3.79 -7.81
CA GLY A 128 -12.40 -2.91 -8.86
C GLY A 128 -11.46 -1.76 -9.22
N THR A 129 -11.81 -1.06 -10.31
CA THR A 129 -11.07 0.12 -10.76
C THR A 129 -11.83 1.37 -10.36
N LEU A 130 -11.23 2.20 -9.51
CA LEU A 130 -11.67 3.58 -9.34
C LEU A 130 -11.54 4.26 -10.71
N GLY A 131 -12.61 4.91 -11.18
CA GLY A 131 -12.66 5.49 -12.54
C GLY A 131 -12.15 6.91 -12.65
N ALA A 132 -11.55 7.47 -11.59
CA ALA A 132 -11.18 8.88 -11.52
C ALA A 132 -10.01 9.22 -12.47
N ARG A 133 -10.07 10.37 -13.14
CA ARG A 133 -9.08 10.77 -14.17
C ARG A 133 -7.69 11.08 -13.60
N ASN A 134 -7.65 11.50 -12.36
CA ASN A 134 -6.47 11.86 -11.57
C ASN A 134 -5.92 10.67 -10.75
N LEU A 135 -6.43 9.45 -11.00
CA LEU A 135 -6.00 8.24 -10.32
C LEU A 135 -4.65 7.72 -10.88
N MET A 136 -3.74 7.43 -9.96
CA MET A 136 -2.51 6.69 -10.20
C MET A 136 -2.57 5.33 -9.48
N PRO A 137 -2.95 4.25 -10.19
CA PRO A 137 -2.92 2.90 -9.62
C PRO A 137 -1.48 2.41 -9.49
N LEU A 138 -1.07 1.99 -8.30
CA LEU A 138 0.31 1.55 -8.00
C LEU A 138 0.31 0.06 -7.61
N SER A 139 0.72 -0.80 -8.56
CA SER A 139 0.63 -2.26 -8.44
C SER A 139 1.70 -2.85 -7.51
N CYS A 140 1.28 -3.26 -6.33
CA CYS A 140 2.09 -3.86 -5.26
C CYS A 140 1.96 -5.39 -5.23
N ARG A 141 2.38 -6.06 -6.32
CA ARG A 141 2.19 -7.52 -6.48
C ARG A 141 2.82 -8.34 -5.34
N HIS A 142 2.04 -9.30 -4.86
CA HIS A 142 2.44 -10.27 -3.84
C HIS A 142 2.72 -9.65 -2.46
N MET A 143 2.16 -8.47 -2.19
CA MET A 143 2.28 -7.77 -0.91
C MET A 143 1.02 -7.93 -0.04
N GLY A 144 -0.09 -8.42 -0.60
CA GLY A 144 -1.34 -8.64 0.14
C GLY A 144 -2.05 -7.35 0.53
N GLN A 145 -3.00 -7.46 1.48
CA GLN A 145 -3.85 -6.35 1.91
C GLN A 145 -3.18 -5.44 2.96
N LYS A 146 -2.25 -5.96 3.77
CA LYS A 146 -1.53 -5.22 4.81
C LYS A 146 -0.37 -4.39 4.24
N LEU A 147 -0.70 -3.52 3.31
CA LEU A 147 0.31 -2.83 2.51
C LEU A 147 1.09 -1.80 3.33
N GLU A 148 0.42 -1.05 4.22
CA GLU A 148 1.04 -0.10 5.13
C GLU A 148 2.13 -0.75 6.00
N GLU A 149 1.79 -1.84 6.70
CA GLU A 149 2.76 -2.63 7.48
C GLU A 149 3.95 -3.08 6.61
N THR A 150 3.68 -3.49 5.37
CA THR A 150 4.72 -3.95 4.45
C THR A 150 5.65 -2.81 3.99
N LEU A 151 5.12 -1.61 3.73
CA LEU A 151 5.94 -0.45 3.36
C LEU A 151 6.78 0.06 4.55
N ILE A 152 6.26 -0.06 5.78
CA ILE A 152 7.00 0.20 7.01
C ILE A 152 8.17 -0.79 7.15
N ASP A 153 7.90 -2.08 6.97
CA ASP A 153 8.92 -3.14 7.01
C ASP A 153 10.01 -2.96 5.94
N PHE A 154 9.69 -2.24 4.86
CA PHE A 154 10.65 -1.89 3.81
C PHE A 154 11.42 -0.60 4.11
N GLY A 155 10.97 0.19 5.09
CA GLY A 155 11.54 1.49 5.42
C GLY A 155 11.29 2.55 4.36
N ILE A 156 10.18 2.46 3.62
CA ILE A 156 9.88 3.39 2.51
C ILE A 156 8.55 4.14 2.69
N LEU A 157 7.79 3.87 3.76
CA LEU A 157 6.49 4.51 3.96
C LEU A 157 6.63 6.04 4.07
N ASP A 158 7.53 6.50 4.92
CA ASP A 158 7.71 7.92 5.20
C ASP A 158 8.15 8.68 3.94
N ASP A 159 9.09 8.11 3.16
CA ASP A 159 9.50 8.66 1.86
C ASP A 159 8.32 8.78 0.88
N VAL A 160 7.45 7.77 0.82
CA VAL A 160 6.26 7.79 -0.05
C VAL A 160 5.25 8.84 0.40
N VAL A 161 5.06 9.01 1.71
CA VAL A 161 4.18 10.04 2.28
C VAL A 161 4.73 11.43 2.01
N CYS A 162 6.03 11.67 2.19
CA CYS A 162 6.68 12.94 1.86
C CYS A 162 6.60 13.24 0.37
N ASP A 163 6.96 12.29 -0.50
CA ASP A 163 6.85 12.46 -1.96
C ASP A 163 5.40 12.82 -2.37
N ALA A 164 4.40 12.19 -1.72
CA ALA A 164 2.98 12.48 -1.96
C ALA A 164 2.58 13.87 -1.45
N MET A 165 3.01 14.24 -0.23
CA MET A 165 2.75 15.54 0.36
C MET A 165 3.40 16.66 -0.46
N ASP A 166 4.61 16.48 -0.96
CA ASP A 166 5.34 17.48 -1.75
C ASP A 166 4.86 17.58 -3.21
N GLY A 167 4.01 16.63 -3.66
CA GLY A 167 3.50 16.59 -5.03
C GLY A 167 4.52 16.07 -6.05
N VAL A 168 5.57 15.39 -5.60
CA VAL A 168 6.64 14.84 -6.45
C VAL A 168 6.54 13.32 -6.63
N LEU A 169 5.57 12.68 -5.98
CA LEU A 169 5.33 11.24 -6.11
C LEU A 169 4.89 10.91 -7.55
N THR A 170 5.78 10.23 -8.26
CA THR A 170 5.52 9.67 -9.59
C THR A 170 5.54 8.15 -9.53
N GLU A 171 4.92 7.50 -10.52
CA GLU A 171 4.97 6.03 -10.67
C GLU A 171 6.43 5.51 -10.68
N ALA A 172 7.32 6.22 -11.37
CA ALA A 172 8.74 5.88 -11.44
C ALA A 172 9.45 6.05 -10.10
N ALA A 173 9.17 7.12 -9.36
CA ALA A 173 9.72 7.34 -8.02
C ALA A 173 9.25 6.26 -7.03
N PHE A 174 7.95 5.99 -7.01
CA PHE A 174 7.36 4.94 -6.18
C PHE A 174 8.00 3.57 -6.45
N TYR A 175 8.09 3.14 -7.71
CA TYR A 175 8.70 1.84 -8.03
C TYR A 175 10.21 1.79 -7.84
N ARG A 176 10.89 2.94 -7.76
CA ARG A 176 12.30 2.99 -7.35
C ARG A 176 12.43 2.68 -5.86
N LEU A 177 11.62 3.32 -5.00
CA LEU A 177 11.54 3.03 -3.57
C LEU A 177 11.13 1.57 -3.32
N LEU A 178 10.11 1.09 -4.05
CA LEU A 178 9.58 -0.26 -3.92
C LEU A 178 10.59 -1.38 -4.27
N ARG A 179 11.75 -1.05 -4.85
CA ARG A 179 12.84 -2.03 -5.03
C ARG A 179 13.42 -2.53 -3.71
N ALA A 180 13.21 -1.83 -2.59
CA ALA A 180 13.57 -2.30 -1.25
C ALA A 180 13.04 -3.72 -0.96
N ARG A 181 11.87 -4.08 -1.52
CA ARG A 181 11.30 -5.44 -1.44
C ARG A 181 12.23 -6.55 -1.92
N ARG A 182 13.17 -6.22 -2.82
CA ARG A 182 14.08 -7.20 -3.43
C ARG A 182 15.16 -7.68 -2.46
N ASP A 183 15.36 -6.99 -1.35
CA ASP A 183 16.32 -7.33 -0.30
C ASP A 183 15.61 -7.66 1.04
N ASN A 184 14.30 -7.39 1.14
CA ASN A 184 13.49 -7.75 2.31
C ASN A 184 13.27 -9.27 2.41
N THR A 185 13.70 -9.86 3.53
CA THR A 185 13.67 -11.32 3.75
C THR A 185 12.25 -11.88 3.93
N THR A 186 11.33 -11.12 4.50
CA THR A 186 9.94 -11.56 4.72
C THR A 186 9.19 -11.65 3.40
N TYR A 187 9.31 -10.61 2.57
CA TYR A 187 8.75 -10.59 1.22
C TYR A 187 9.29 -11.73 0.35
N LEU A 188 10.62 -11.92 0.31
CA LEU A 188 11.25 -12.97 -0.49
C LEU A 188 10.84 -14.38 -0.06
N ARG A 189 10.70 -14.63 1.25
CA ARG A 189 10.15 -15.90 1.76
C ARG A 189 8.71 -16.10 1.32
N GLY A 190 7.87 -15.07 1.44
CA GLY A 190 6.48 -15.13 0.98
C GLY A 190 6.37 -15.37 -0.53
N LEU A 191 7.27 -14.80 -1.33
CA LEU A 191 7.33 -15.05 -2.76
C LEU A 191 7.66 -16.52 -3.08
N VAL A 192 8.68 -17.09 -2.42
CA VAL A 192 9.04 -18.51 -2.59
C VAL A 192 7.92 -19.44 -2.13
N ALA A 193 7.29 -19.15 -0.98
CA ALA A 193 6.15 -19.93 -0.47
C ALA A 193 5.02 -20.00 -1.51
N ARG A 194 4.65 -18.86 -2.11
CA ARG A 194 3.62 -18.83 -3.18
C ARG A 194 4.00 -19.66 -4.40
N THR A 195 5.28 -19.75 -4.77
CA THR A 195 5.70 -20.61 -5.88
C THR A 195 5.59 -22.10 -5.56
N ILE A 196 5.78 -22.46 -4.28
CA ILE A 196 5.61 -23.83 -3.77
C ILE A 196 4.11 -24.17 -3.74
N ASP A 197 3.30 -23.30 -3.15
CA ASP A 197 1.84 -23.51 -3.02
C ASP A 197 1.15 -23.61 -4.39
N ALA A 198 1.67 -22.90 -5.40
CA ALA A 198 1.17 -22.95 -6.77
C ALA A 198 1.73 -24.14 -7.59
N ASP A 199 2.51 -25.03 -6.99
CA ASP A 199 3.23 -26.14 -7.65
C ASP A 199 3.98 -25.68 -8.91
N ARG A 200 4.75 -24.59 -8.78
CA ARG A 200 5.56 -24.00 -9.86
C ARG A 200 7.06 -24.20 -9.59
N PRO A 201 7.59 -25.42 -9.70
CA PRO A 201 8.95 -25.76 -9.30
C PRO A 201 10.02 -25.00 -10.11
N LEU A 202 9.76 -24.68 -11.39
CA LEU A 202 10.67 -23.84 -12.19
C LEU A 202 10.76 -22.40 -11.65
N LEU A 203 9.64 -21.80 -11.23
CA LEU A 203 9.64 -20.46 -10.65
C LEU A 203 10.26 -20.46 -9.25
N GLU A 204 10.05 -21.52 -8.48
CA GLU A 204 10.73 -21.72 -7.20
C GLU A 204 12.24 -21.72 -7.40
N ALA A 205 12.75 -22.55 -8.33
CA ALA A 205 14.18 -22.66 -8.63
C ALA A 205 14.77 -21.30 -9.06
N LEU A 206 14.09 -20.57 -9.95
CA LEU A 206 14.53 -19.25 -10.40
C LEU A 206 14.56 -18.20 -9.27
N SER A 207 13.56 -18.23 -8.39
CA SER A 207 13.45 -17.31 -7.25
C SER A 207 14.53 -17.59 -6.21
N VAL A 208 14.69 -18.85 -5.83
CA VAL A 208 15.69 -19.33 -4.86
C VAL A 208 17.10 -19.04 -5.36
N ARG A 209 17.40 -19.28 -6.65
CA ARG A 209 18.69 -18.92 -7.26
C ARG A 209 18.95 -17.41 -7.14
N ASN A 210 17.98 -16.58 -7.51
CA ASN A 210 18.16 -15.12 -7.45
C ASN A 210 18.46 -14.64 -6.02
N ILE A 211 17.77 -15.21 -5.02
CA ILE A 211 18.00 -14.93 -3.61
C ILE A 211 19.40 -15.37 -3.18
N ALA A 212 19.82 -16.57 -3.58
CA ALA A 212 21.14 -17.12 -3.26
C ALA A 212 22.28 -16.26 -3.84
N GLU A 213 22.20 -15.90 -5.12
CA GLU A 213 23.21 -15.10 -5.83
C GLU A 213 23.33 -13.67 -5.32
N ARG A 214 22.21 -13.06 -4.87
CA ARG A 214 22.19 -11.67 -4.42
C ARG A 214 22.52 -11.50 -2.95
N LEU A 215 21.96 -12.36 -2.09
CA LEU A 215 22.07 -12.22 -0.64
C LEU A 215 23.12 -13.17 -0.03
N GLY A 216 23.80 -13.98 -0.84
CA GLY A 216 24.88 -14.87 -0.39
C GLY A 216 24.43 -15.96 0.58
N ARG A 217 23.16 -16.41 0.51
CA ARG A 217 22.59 -17.33 1.51
C ARG A 217 22.74 -18.78 1.09
N ASN A 218 23.67 -19.49 1.73
CA ASN A 218 23.98 -20.91 1.46
C ASN A 218 22.77 -21.86 1.53
N ARG A 219 21.79 -21.59 2.40
CA ARG A 219 20.55 -22.39 2.48
C ARG A 219 19.77 -22.38 1.16
N TYR A 220 19.68 -21.22 0.51
CA TYR A 220 18.98 -21.08 -0.77
C TYR A 220 19.80 -21.71 -1.90
N ALA A 221 21.14 -21.59 -1.88
CA ALA A 221 21.99 -22.27 -2.85
C ALA A 221 21.79 -23.80 -2.82
N ARG A 222 21.81 -24.42 -1.62
CA ARG A 222 21.55 -25.87 -1.48
C ARG A 222 20.15 -26.27 -1.95
N ARG A 223 19.12 -25.46 -1.68
CA ARG A 223 17.77 -25.71 -2.17
C ARG A 223 17.70 -25.62 -3.69
N PHE A 224 18.40 -24.66 -4.30
CA PHE A 224 18.46 -24.52 -5.76
C PHE A 224 19.07 -25.76 -6.42
N GLU A 225 20.19 -26.27 -5.89
CA GLU A 225 20.84 -27.48 -6.44
C GLU A 225 19.90 -28.68 -6.43
N LYS A 226 19.20 -28.91 -5.31
CA LYS A 226 18.20 -29.98 -5.21
C LYS A 226 17.05 -29.80 -6.22
N LEU A 227 16.50 -28.59 -6.33
CA LEU A 227 15.42 -28.30 -7.29
C LEU A 227 15.89 -28.48 -8.75
N ARG A 228 17.16 -28.17 -9.03
CA ARG A 228 17.76 -28.34 -10.35
C ARG A 228 17.84 -29.81 -10.73
N GLU A 229 18.24 -30.69 -9.81
CA GLU A 229 18.26 -32.14 -10.00
C GLU A 229 16.83 -32.69 -10.22
N GLU A 230 15.88 -32.34 -9.34
CA GLU A 230 14.48 -32.75 -9.45
C GLU A 230 13.84 -32.31 -10.78
N LEU A 231 14.15 -31.10 -11.27
CA LEU A 231 13.66 -30.61 -12.55
C LEU A 231 14.32 -31.31 -13.74
N ALA A 232 15.61 -31.65 -13.63
CA ALA A 232 16.34 -32.37 -14.67
C ALA A 232 15.80 -33.81 -14.85
N GLU A 233 15.47 -34.50 -13.76
CA GLU A 233 14.80 -35.82 -13.80
C GLU A 233 13.44 -35.76 -14.51
N ARG A 234 12.75 -34.62 -14.40
CA ARG A 234 11.47 -34.34 -15.09
C ARG A 234 11.66 -33.84 -16.53
N GLY A 235 12.89 -33.76 -17.04
CA GLY A 235 13.21 -33.26 -18.37
C GLY A 235 13.05 -31.74 -18.54
N ILE A 236 12.96 -30.97 -17.44
CA ILE A 236 12.77 -29.53 -17.46
C ILE A 236 14.12 -28.84 -17.19
N ALA A 237 14.68 -28.18 -18.21
CA ALA A 237 15.92 -27.43 -18.07
C ALA A 237 15.69 -26.08 -17.39
N VAL A 238 16.50 -25.77 -16.36
CA VAL A 238 16.51 -24.45 -15.73
C VAL A 238 17.40 -23.50 -16.55
N PRO A 239 16.89 -22.35 -17.02
CA PRO A 239 17.69 -21.37 -17.78
C PRO A 239 18.92 -20.90 -17.00
N ALA A 240 20.02 -20.56 -17.68
CA ALA A 240 21.22 -20.01 -17.03
C ALA A 240 20.94 -18.68 -16.28
N GLY A 241 21.77 -18.37 -15.28
CA GLY A 241 21.71 -17.10 -14.55
C GLY A 241 22.18 -15.94 -15.43
N ARG A 242 21.44 -14.81 -15.42
CA ARG A 242 21.77 -13.62 -16.23
C ARG A 242 23.02 -12.85 -15.76
N ARG A 243 23.66 -13.25 -14.66
CA ARG A 243 24.83 -12.53 -14.08
C ARG A 243 26.18 -12.96 -14.65
N GLY A 244 26.24 -13.99 -15.50
CA GLY A 244 27.48 -14.40 -16.18
C GLY A 244 27.77 -13.65 -17.49
N ASP A 245 26.89 -12.75 -17.94
CA ASP A 245 26.86 -12.26 -19.33
C ASP A 245 26.60 -10.74 -19.45
N ARG A 246 26.96 -9.97 -18.41
CA ARG A 246 27.05 -8.52 -18.55
C ARG A 246 28.54 -8.14 -18.61
N PRO A 247 29.01 -7.48 -19.69
CA PRO A 247 30.35 -6.90 -19.73
C PRO A 247 30.53 -5.83 -18.65
#